data_AF-A0A2J8NB50-F1
#
_entry.id   AF-A0A2J8NB50-F1
#
_cell.length_a   1.000
_cell.length_b   1.000
_cell.length_c   1.000
_cell.angle_alpha   90.00
_cell.angle_beta   90.00
_cell.angle_gamma   90.00
#
_symmetry.space_group_name_H-M   'P 1'
#
loop_
_entity.id
_entity.type
_entity.pdbx_description
1 polymer ?
#
loop_
_entity_poly.entity_id
_entity_poly.type
_entity_poly.pdbx_seq_one_letter_code
_entity_poly.pdbx_strand_id
1 'polypeptide(L)'
;MASDTPESLMALCTDFCLRNLDGTLGYLLDKETLRLHPDIFLPSEICDRLVNEYVELVNAACNFEPHESFFSLFSDPRSTRLTRIHLREDLVQDQDLEAIRKQDLVELYLTNCEKLSAKSLQTLRSFSHTLVSLSLFGCTNIFYEEENPGGCEDEYLVNPTCQVL
;
A
#
# COMPACT_ATOMS: atom_id res chain seq x y z
N MET A 1 -7.14 27.93 15.52
CA MET A 1 -5.91 28.40 16.16
C MET A 1 -4.84 27.39 15.83
N ALA A 2 -3.83 27.76 15.03
CA ALA A 2 -2.69 26.89 14.80
C ALA A 2 -1.98 26.74 16.14
N SER A 3 -1.81 25.51 16.63
CA SER A 3 -1.06 25.27 17.84
C SER A 3 0.40 25.63 17.58
N ASP A 4 0.93 26.63 18.29
CA ASP A 4 2.35 27.04 18.28
C ASP A 4 3.31 25.95 18.82
N THR A 5 2.89 24.68 18.82
CA THR A 5 3.73 23.55 19.16
C THR A 5 4.57 23.17 17.95
N PRO A 6 5.91 23.15 18.06
CA PRO A 6 6.77 22.74 16.97
C PRO A 6 6.47 21.27 16.60
N GLU A 7 6.61 20.95 15.32
CA GLU A 7 6.54 19.57 14.85
C GLU A 7 7.58 18.70 15.56
N SER A 8 7.21 17.44 15.82
CA SER A 8 8.14 16.49 16.42
C SER A 8 9.30 16.19 15.47
N LEU A 9 10.48 15.89 16.02
CA LEU A 9 11.63 15.44 15.22
C LEU A 9 11.26 14.23 14.33
N MET A 10 10.42 13.32 14.84
CA MET A 10 9.93 12.19 14.07
C MET A 10 9.16 12.63 12.82
N ALA A 11 8.27 13.62 12.95
CA ALA A 11 7.49 14.14 11.83
C ALA A 11 8.41 14.81 10.79
N LEU A 12 9.31 15.69 11.25
CA LEU A 12 10.28 16.38 10.39
C LEU A 12 11.19 15.39 9.64
N CYS A 13 11.72 14.37 10.34
CA CYS A 13 12.55 13.34 9.71
C CYS A 13 11.76 12.50 8.71
N THR A 14 10.50 12.16 9.01
CA THR A 14 9.65 11.37 8.12
C THR A 14 9.37 12.14 6.83
N ASP A 15 8.93 13.40 6.92
CA ASP A 15 8.70 14.26 5.76
C ASP A 15 9.98 14.41 4.92
N PHE A 16 11.13 14.67 5.57
CA PHE A 16 12.41 14.78 4.88
C PHE A 16 12.78 13.50 4.13
N CYS A 17 12.64 12.32 4.76
CA CYS A 17 12.92 11.05 4.12
C CYS A 17 12.00 10.77 2.93
N LEU A 18 10.69 11.02 3.06
CA LEU A 18 9.73 10.79 1.99
C LEU A 18 9.96 11.68 0.76
N ARG A 19 10.47 12.90 0.96
CA ARG A 19 10.84 13.82 -0.12
C ARG A 19 12.19 13.52 -0.78
N ASN A 20 13.02 12.69 -0.14
CA ASN A 20 14.40 12.42 -0.56
C ASN A 20 14.73 10.91 -0.46
N LEU A 21 13.81 10.06 -0.91
CA LEU A 21 13.87 8.61 -0.67
C LEU A 21 15.14 7.96 -1.22
N ASP A 22 15.55 8.32 -2.44
CA ASP A 22 16.72 7.80 -3.17
C ASP A 22 18.07 8.26 -2.59
N GLY A 23 18.08 9.31 -1.77
CA GLY A 23 19.26 9.84 -1.09
C GLY A 23 19.32 9.53 0.40
N THR A 24 18.26 8.94 0.98
CA THR A 24 18.16 8.72 2.43
C THR A 24 17.96 7.26 2.79
N LEU A 25 16.84 6.65 2.39
CA LEU A 25 16.44 5.32 2.83
C LEU A 25 16.67 4.26 1.76
N GLY A 26 16.51 4.64 0.49
CA GLY A 26 16.59 3.71 -0.63
C GLY A 26 17.52 4.17 -1.73
N TYR A 27 17.63 3.32 -2.74
CA TYR A 27 18.34 3.57 -3.99
C TYR A 27 17.53 2.99 -5.13
N LEU A 28 17.70 3.53 -6.34
CA LEU A 28 17.04 3.01 -7.54
C LEU A 28 17.84 1.84 -8.13
N LEU A 29 17.27 0.65 -8.09
CA LEU A 29 17.71 -0.50 -8.87
C LEU A 29 17.20 -0.35 -10.30
N ASP A 30 18.11 -0.49 -11.27
CA ASP A 30 17.82 -0.42 -12.71
C ASP A 30 17.07 0.86 -13.15
N LYS A 31 17.20 1.94 -12.39
CA LYS A 31 16.53 3.26 -12.56
C LYS A 31 15.00 3.27 -12.38
N GLU A 32 14.39 2.15 -11.99
CA GLU A 32 12.92 2.02 -11.92
C GLU A 32 12.44 1.50 -10.56
N THR A 33 13.17 0.57 -9.95
CA THR A 33 12.72 -0.11 -8.72
C THR A 33 13.41 0.46 -7.50
N LEU A 34 12.66 1.10 -6.60
CA LEU A 34 13.18 1.63 -5.36
C LEU A 34 13.46 0.51 -4.34
N ARG A 35 14.70 0.40 -3.86
CA ARG A 35 15.11 -0.62 -2.88
C ARG A 35 15.65 0.04 -1.64
N LEU A 36 15.35 -0.52 -0.47
CA LEU A 36 15.96 -0.06 0.78
C LEU A 36 17.47 -0.33 0.74
N HIS A 37 18.28 0.58 1.27
CA HIS A 37 19.70 0.34 1.46
C HIS A 37 19.95 -0.93 2.30
N PRO A 38 20.96 -1.76 1.94
CA PRO A 38 21.18 -3.06 2.57
C PRO A 38 21.56 -2.97 4.05
N ASP A 39 22.10 -1.82 4.49
CA ASP A 39 22.52 -1.57 5.87
C ASP A 39 21.42 -0.92 6.72
N ILE A 40 20.23 -0.68 6.16
CA ILE A 40 19.10 -0.07 6.86
C ILE A 40 18.10 -1.15 7.27
N PHE A 41 17.70 -1.11 8.54
CA PHE A 41 16.65 -1.95 9.10
C PHE A 41 15.60 -1.03 9.73
N LEU A 42 14.38 -1.10 9.24
CA LEU A 42 13.27 -0.26 9.68
C LEU A 42 12.28 -1.09 10.52
N PRO A 43 12.08 -0.74 11.81
CA PRO A 43 11.07 -1.38 12.64
C PRO A 43 9.65 -0.92 12.26
N SER A 44 8.65 -1.62 12.80
CA SER A 44 7.23 -1.41 12.49
C SER A 44 6.76 0.03 12.63
N GLU A 45 7.18 0.68 13.71
CA GLU A 45 6.80 2.05 14.03
C GLU A 45 7.28 3.05 12.98
N ILE A 46 8.39 2.75 12.30
CA ILE A 46 8.94 3.59 11.24
C ILE A 46 8.30 3.25 9.90
N CYS A 47 8.18 1.97 9.56
CA CYS A 47 7.56 1.54 8.31
C CYS A 47 6.09 1.98 8.20
N ASP A 48 5.29 1.71 9.25
CA ASP A 48 3.88 2.07 9.28
C ASP A 48 3.71 3.59 9.18
N ARG A 49 4.55 4.35 9.87
CA ARG A 49 4.55 5.82 9.80
C ARG A 49 4.91 6.31 8.40
N LEU A 50 5.97 5.79 7.78
CA LEU A 50 6.38 6.18 6.42
C LEU A 50 5.25 5.97 5.42
N VAL A 51 4.58 4.81 5.47
CA VAL A 51 3.46 4.52 4.56
C VAL A 51 2.27 5.45 4.82
N ASN A 52 1.85 5.62 6.06
CA ASN A 52 0.68 6.44 6.37
C ASN A 52 0.93 7.94 6.04
N GLU A 53 2.10 8.48 6.38
CA GLU A 53 2.45 9.87 6.04
C GLU A 53 2.64 10.05 4.52
N TYR A 54 3.17 9.05 3.81
CA TYR A 54 3.21 9.07 2.34
C TYR A 54 1.82 9.20 1.74
N VAL A 55 0.85 8.43 2.25
CA VAL A 55 -0.55 8.50 1.80
C VAL A 55 -1.14 9.89 2.04
N GLU A 56 -0.90 10.47 3.21
CA GLU A 56 -1.37 11.83 3.52
C GLU A 56 -0.71 12.89 2.62
N LEU A 57 0.58 12.77 2.32
CA LEU A 57 1.31 13.70 1.44
C LEU A 57 0.82 13.66 0.00
N VAL A 58 0.56 12.45 -0.55
CA VAL A 58 0.03 12.29 -1.91
C VAL A 58 -1.39 12.85 -2.02
N ASN A 59 -2.20 12.70 -0.97
CA ASN A 59 -3.58 13.19 -0.95
C ASN A 59 -3.68 14.68 -0.59
N ALA A 60 -2.67 15.24 0.05
CA ALA A 60 -2.60 16.67 0.28
C ALA A 60 -2.41 17.43 -1.04
N ALA A 61 -3.09 18.57 -1.20
CA ALA A 61 -2.92 19.47 -2.34
C ALA A 61 -1.58 20.23 -2.29
N CYS A 62 -0.48 19.48 -2.17
CA CYS A 62 0.89 19.98 -2.08
C CYS A 62 1.71 19.48 -3.28
N ASN A 63 2.85 20.14 -3.55
CA ASN A 63 3.75 19.76 -4.64
C ASN A 63 4.59 18.53 -4.26
N PHE A 64 3.94 17.42 -3.90
CA PHE A 64 4.60 16.15 -3.62
C PHE A 64 4.50 15.26 -4.86
N GLU A 65 5.65 14.78 -5.34
CA GLU A 65 5.70 13.85 -6.47
C GLU A 65 5.76 12.40 -5.93
N PRO A 66 4.69 11.60 -6.11
CA PRO A 66 4.68 10.21 -5.64
C PRO A 66 5.71 9.37 -6.40
N HIS A 67 6.32 8.42 -5.70
CA HIS A 67 7.24 7.46 -6.30
C HIS A 67 6.47 6.19 -6.69
N GLU A 68 6.45 5.85 -7.99
CA GLU A 68 5.65 4.72 -8.51
C GLU A 68 5.97 3.38 -7.82
N SER A 69 7.24 3.15 -7.48
CA SER A 69 7.70 1.93 -6.80
C SER A 69 7.90 2.08 -5.29
N PHE A 70 7.27 3.07 -4.63
CA PHE A 70 7.42 3.32 -3.19
C PHE A 70 7.26 2.06 -2.32
N PHE A 71 6.20 1.29 -2.56
CA PHE A 71 5.89 0.09 -1.77
C PHE A 71 6.95 -1.02 -1.89
N SER A 72 7.76 -1.01 -2.94
CA SER A 72 8.84 -1.99 -3.12
C SER A 72 9.99 -1.86 -2.11
N LEU A 73 10.09 -0.70 -1.43
CA LEU A 73 10.96 -0.52 -0.26
C LEU A 73 10.67 -1.53 0.85
N PHE A 74 9.41 -1.92 1.00
CA PHE A 74 8.94 -2.81 2.06
C PHE A 74 8.77 -4.26 1.59
N SER A 75 9.47 -4.67 0.52
CA SER A 75 9.33 -6.01 -0.04
C SER A 75 10.09 -7.12 0.71
N ASP A 76 11.11 -6.76 1.50
CA ASP A 76 11.89 -7.71 2.31
C ASP A 76 11.51 -7.62 3.80
N PRO A 77 10.82 -8.62 4.36
CA PRO A 77 10.41 -8.62 5.78
C PRO A 77 11.58 -8.79 6.76
N ARG A 78 12.80 -9.04 6.26
CA ARG A 78 14.01 -9.11 7.11
C ARG A 78 14.58 -7.73 7.42
N SER A 79 14.40 -6.76 6.52
CA SER A 79 14.88 -5.39 6.68
C SER A 79 13.77 -4.40 7.01
N THR A 80 12.52 -4.74 6.71
CA THR A 80 11.34 -3.89 6.98
C THR A 80 10.26 -4.70 7.66
N ARG A 81 9.35 -4.02 8.37
CA ARG A 81 8.20 -4.67 8.99
C ARG A 81 6.98 -3.76 8.88
N LEU A 82 5.99 -4.12 8.08
CA LEU A 82 4.70 -3.43 8.08
C LEU A 82 3.71 -4.20 8.96
N THR A 83 2.98 -3.48 9.81
CA THR A 83 1.95 -4.08 10.67
C THR A 83 0.60 -3.41 10.52
N ARG A 84 0.56 -2.08 10.38
CA ARG A 84 -0.69 -1.31 10.33
C ARG A 84 -0.61 -0.22 9.27
N ILE A 85 -1.39 -0.38 8.20
CA ILE A 85 -1.39 0.56 7.09
C ILE A 85 -2.81 0.98 6.71
N HIS A 86 -2.95 2.28 6.40
CA HIS A 86 -4.18 2.86 5.86
C HIS A 86 -3.90 3.45 4.48
N LEU A 87 -4.46 2.84 3.44
CA LEU A 87 -4.36 3.30 2.06
C LEU A 87 -5.69 3.91 1.61
N ARG A 88 -5.64 5.04 0.91
CA ARG A 88 -6.85 5.78 0.50
C ARG A 88 -6.74 6.38 -0.91
N GLU A 89 -7.89 6.71 -1.50
CA GLU A 89 -8.06 7.61 -2.67
C GLU A 89 -7.22 7.20 -3.90
N ASP A 90 -7.38 5.96 -4.38
CA ASP A 90 -6.70 5.47 -5.61
C ASP A 90 -5.18 5.60 -5.67
N LEU A 91 -4.53 5.75 -4.51
CA LEU A 91 -3.08 5.79 -4.40
C LEU A 91 -2.44 4.44 -4.73
N VAL A 92 -3.10 3.35 -4.37
CA VAL A 92 -2.56 2.00 -4.42
C VAL A 92 -3.10 1.24 -5.63
N GLN A 93 -2.21 0.50 -6.32
CA GLN A 93 -2.53 -0.43 -7.39
C GLN A 93 -2.27 -1.89 -6.97
N ASP A 94 -2.72 -2.84 -7.77
CA ASP A 94 -2.49 -4.28 -7.50
C ASP A 94 -0.99 -4.61 -7.28
N GLN A 95 -0.09 -3.98 -8.05
CA GLN A 95 1.35 -4.18 -7.93
C GLN A 95 1.92 -3.74 -6.58
N ASP A 96 1.31 -2.73 -5.95
CA ASP A 96 1.77 -2.16 -4.69
C ASP A 96 1.43 -3.08 -3.52
N LEU A 97 0.21 -3.65 -3.50
CA LEU A 97 -0.16 -4.69 -2.56
C LEU A 97 0.70 -5.94 -2.76
N GLU A 98 0.98 -6.30 -4.01
CA GLU A 98 1.83 -7.44 -4.33
C GLU A 98 3.28 -7.24 -3.85
N ALA A 99 3.79 -6.00 -3.89
CA ALA A 99 5.11 -5.66 -3.38
C ALA A 99 5.27 -5.97 -1.89
N ILE A 100 4.19 -5.79 -1.11
CA ILE A 100 4.18 -6.01 0.34
C ILE A 100 3.57 -7.36 0.74
N ARG A 101 3.28 -8.27 -0.20
CA ARG A 101 2.62 -9.57 0.07
C ARG A 101 3.29 -10.46 1.11
N LYS A 102 4.58 -10.24 1.38
CA LYS A 102 5.39 -11.01 2.34
C LYS A 102 5.42 -10.40 3.74
N GLN A 103 4.74 -9.27 3.94
CA GLN A 103 4.66 -8.61 5.23
C GLN A 103 3.60 -9.27 6.12
N ASP A 104 3.84 -9.26 7.42
CA ASP A 104 2.93 -9.80 8.42
C ASP A 104 1.93 -8.72 8.89
N LEU A 105 1.09 -8.25 7.96
CA LEU A 105 0.11 -7.20 8.27
C LEU A 105 -0.89 -7.68 9.34
N VAL A 106 -1.14 -6.81 10.32
CA VAL A 106 -2.08 -7.03 11.42
C VAL A 106 -3.38 -6.26 11.16
N GLU A 107 -3.27 -5.02 10.67
CA GLU A 107 -4.42 -4.18 10.34
C GLU A 107 -4.22 -3.55 8.95
N LEU A 108 -5.23 -3.71 8.10
CA LEU A 108 -5.24 -3.16 6.75
C LEU A 108 -6.55 -2.43 6.50
N TYR A 109 -6.44 -1.12 6.24
CA TYR A 109 -7.57 -0.27 5.89
C TYR A 109 -7.41 0.22 4.45
N LEU A 110 -8.35 -0.14 3.58
CA LEU A 110 -8.43 0.30 2.19
C LEU A 110 -9.70 1.15 2.04
N THR A 111 -9.56 2.38 1.56
CA THR A 111 -10.66 3.36 1.46
C THR A 111 -10.66 4.02 0.09
N ASN A 112 -11.72 3.87 -0.69
CA ASN A 112 -11.83 4.44 -2.05
C ASN A 112 -10.63 4.06 -2.94
N CYS A 113 -10.24 2.77 -2.92
CA CYS A 113 -9.19 2.23 -3.80
C CYS A 113 -9.85 1.47 -4.96
N GLU A 114 -10.32 2.21 -5.95
CA GLU A 114 -10.93 1.73 -7.19
C GLU A 114 -9.91 1.13 -8.16
N LYS A 115 -8.63 1.50 -8.07
CA LYS A 115 -7.55 0.87 -8.88
C LYS A 115 -7.22 -0.57 -8.49
N LEU A 116 -7.77 -1.08 -7.38
CA LEU A 116 -7.58 -2.46 -6.95
C LEU A 116 -8.57 -3.38 -7.67
N SER A 117 -8.08 -4.48 -8.22
CA SER A 117 -8.86 -5.50 -8.91
C SER A 117 -8.95 -6.81 -8.11
N ALA A 118 -9.60 -7.83 -8.69
CA ALA A 118 -9.59 -9.19 -8.14
C ALA A 118 -8.17 -9.76 -7.88
N LYS A 119 -7.12 -9.24 -8.55
CA LYS A 119 -5.72 -9.62 -8.27
C LYS A 119 -5.33 -9.24 -6.85
N SER A 120 -5.70 -8.03 -6.40
CA SER A 120 -5.48 -7.61 -5.03
C SER A 120 -6.15 -8.51 -4.00
N LEU A 121 -7.35 -9.03 -4.30
CA LEU A 121 -8.02 -9.98 -3.41
C LEU A 121 -7.22 -11.28 -3.22
N GLN A 122 -6.57 -11.76 -4.28
CA GLN A 122 -5.66 -12.91 -4.19
C GLN A 122 -4.44 -12.59 -3.33
N THR A 123 -3.86 -11.39 -3.49
CA THR A 123 -2.74 -10.94 -2.66
C THR A 123 -3.15 -10.82 -1.18
N LEU A 124 -4.34 -10.30 -0.88
CA LEU A 124 -4.87 -10.19 0.49
C LEU A 124 -4.93 -11.53 1.24
N ARG A 125 -5.11 -12.64 0.51
CA ARG A 125 -5.07 -13.99 1.09
C ARG A 125 -3.71 -14.32 1.72
N SER A 126 -2.62 -13.72 1.26
CA SER A 126 -1.28 -13.88 1.82
C SER A 126 -1.20 -13.39 3.27
N PHE A 127 -2.03 -12.40 3.64
CA PHE A 127 -2.10 -11.85 4.99
C PHE A 127 -3.06 -12.62 5.92
N SER A 128 -3.80 -13.63 5.40
CA SER A 128 -4.89 -14.29 6.14
C SER A 128 -4.49 -14.91 7.48
N HIS A 129 -3.20 -15.21 7.68
CA HIS A 129 -2.69 -15.80 8.92
C HIS A 129 -2.31 -14.77 9.99
N THR A 130 -2.09 -13.51 9.61
CA THR A 130 -1.61 -12.44 10.50
C THR A 130 -2.64 -11.33 10.68
N LEU A 131 -3.51 -11.15 9.70
CA LEU A 131 -4.48 -10.06 9.66
C LEU A 131 -5.57 -10.25 10.72
N VAL A 132 -5.67 -9.30 11.62
CA VAL A 132 -6.69 -9.23 12.68
C VAL A 132 -7.84 -8.33 12.26
N SER A 133 -7.56 -7.28 11.49
CA SER A 133 -8.55 -6.32 11.00
C SER A 133 -8.36 -6.03 9.52
N LEU A 134 -9.44 -6.19 8.75
CA LEU A 134 -9.53 -5.78 7.34
C LEU A 134 -10.74 -4.87 7.17
N SER A 135 -10.50 -3.65 6.69
CA SER A 135 -11.56 -2.72 6.31
C SER A 135 -11.49 -2.43 4.83
N LEU A 136 -12.56 -2.78 4.10
CA LEU A 136 -12.74 -2.44 2.69
C LEU A 136 -13.90 -1.45 2.59
N PHE A 137 -13.59 -0.19 2.30
CA PHE A 137 -14.60 0.85 2.11
C PHE A 137 -14.41 1.46 0.72
N GLY A 138 -15.47 1.53 -0.09
CA GLY A 138 -15.39 2.15 -1.42
C GLY A 138 -14.46 1.46 -2.44
N CYS A 139 -14.02 0.23 -2.19
CA CYS A 139 -13.20 -0.56 -3.11
C CYS A 139 -14.09 -1.44 -4.01
N THR A 140 -14.78 -0.87 -4.99
CA THR A 140 -15.78 -1.61 -5.78
C THR A 140 -15.16 -2.65 -6.71
N ASN A 141 -13.99 -2.34 -7.28
CA ASN A 141 -13.38 -3.14 -8.35
C ASN A 141 -12.68 -4.42 -7.86
N ILE A 142 -12.45 -4.54 -6.54
CA ILE A 142 -11.75 -5.69 -5.95
C ILE A 142 -12.57 -6.99 -5.99
N PHE A 143 -13.89 -6.89 -6.17
CA PHE A 143 -14.81 -8.04 -6.18
C PHE A 143 -15.23 -8.46 -7.59
N TYR A 144 -14.89 -7.70 -8.63
CA TYR A 144 -15.22 -8.04 -10.01
C TYR A 144 -14.04 -8.78 -10.65
N GLU A 145 -14.32 -9.94 -11.24
CA GLU A 145 -13.37 -10.57 -12.15
C GLU A 145 -13.26 -9.70 -13.41
N GLU A 146 -12.03 -9.44 -13.89
CA GLU A 146 -11.85 -8.80 -15.20
C GLU A 146 -12.58 -9.67 -16.24
N GLU A 147 -13.68 -9.18 -16.82
CA GLU A 147 -14.32 -9.83 -17.95
C GLU A 147 -13.26 -9.97 -19.05
N ASN A 148 -12.82 -11.20 -19.28
CA ASN A 148 -11.81 -11.51 -20.26
C ASN A 148 -12.32 -11.03 -21.64
N PRO A 149 -11.71 -10.04 -22.31
CA PRO A 149 -12.24 -9.49 -23.57
C PRO A 149 -12.11 -10.44 -24.77
N GLY A 150 -11.91 -11.75 -24.53
CA GLY A 150 -11.61 -12.76 -25.53
C GLY A 150 -12.15 -14.15 -25.20
N GLY A 151 -13.23 -14.26 -24.41
CA GLY A 151 -13.93 -15.53 -24.21
C GLY A 151 -14.95 -15.77 -25.32
N CYS A 152 -14.67 -16.71 -26.21
CA CYS A 152 -15.68 -17.27 -27.11
C CYS A 152 -16.93 -17.66 -26.30
N GLU A 153 -18.09 -17.33 -26.87
CA GLU A 153 -19.41 -17.67 -26.34
C GLU A 153 -19.49 -19.16 -25.97
N ASP A 154 -19.71 -19.45 -24.68
CA ASP A 154 -20.44 -20.64 -24.28
C ASP A 154 -21.21 -20.33 -23.00
N GLU A 155 -22.53 -20.29 -23.16
CA GLU A 155 -23.53 -20.13 -22.12
C GLU A 155 -23.37 -21.20 -21.03
N TYR A 156 -23.06 -20.83 -19.79
CA TYR A 156 -23.67 -21.47 -18.62
C TYR A 156 -23.83 -20.45 -17.49
N LEU A 157 -25.07 -19.99 -17.34
CA LEU A 157 -25.60 -19.28 -16.18
C LEU A 157 -25.20 -19.94 -14.86
N VAL A 158 -24.34 -19.29 -14.06
CA VAL A 158 -24.37 -19.45 -12.61
C VAL A 158 -24.15 -18.08 -11.98
N ASN A 159 -25.24 -17.51 -11.48
CA ASN A 159 -25.27 -16.29 -10.70
C ASN A 159 -25.00 -16.68 -9.23
N PRO A 160 -23.84 -16.36 -8.62
CA PRO A 160 -23.67 -16.54 -7.19
C PRO A 160 -24.16 -15.26 -6.51
N THR A 161 -25.24 -15.43 -5.78
CA THR A 161 -25.86 -14.43 -4.93
C THR A 161 -24.81 -13.82 -3.99
N CYS A 162 -24.68 -12.49 -4.00
CA CYS A 162 -24.06 -11.74 -2.90
C CYS A 162 -24.78 -12.11 -1.60
N GLN A 163 -24.17 -12.99 -0.80
CA GLN A 163 -24.46 -13.12 0.62
C GLN A 163 -23.16 -12.85 1.36
N VAL A 164 -23.01 -11.59 1.77
CA VAL A 164 -22.10 -11.21 2.84
C VAL A 164 -22.83 -11.56 4.15
N LEU A 165 -22.25 -12.47 4.92
CA LEU A 165 -22.55 -12.70 6.34
C LEU A 165 -21.40 -12.14 7.16
#